data_AF-A0A0S7WHI5-F1
#
_entry.id   AF-A0A0S7WHI5-F1
#
_cell.length_a   1.000
_cell.length_b   1.000
_cell.length_c   1.000
_cell.angle_alpha   90.00
_cell.angle_beta   90.00
_cell.angle_gamma   90.00
#
_symmetry.space_group_name_H-M   'P 1'
#
loop_
_entity.id
_entity.type
_entity.pdbx_description
1 polymer ?
#
loop_
_entity_poly.entity_id
_entity_poly.type
_entity_poly.pdbx_seq_one_letter_code
_entity_poly.pdbx_strand_id
1 'polypeptide(L)'
;GRFIPAFRDKASEDNERNVIVIENAHGNIILKQIAGSLSRRIVCRLAPGEQVNKGERFGLIYFGSLMELALPVSVELKVRERGRVRAGETVLGVFKSE
;
A
#
# COMPACT_ATOMS: atom_id res chain seq x y z
N GLY A 1 -0.52 -1.66 -18.11
CA GLY A 1 -0.03 -2.92 -17.51
C GLY A 1 -0.54 -4.13 -18.29
N ARG A 2 -0.09 -5.34 -17.95
CA ARG A 2 -0.43 -6.60 -18.64
C ARG A 2 -1.72 -7.28 -18.13
N PHE A 3 -2.49 -6.62 -17.26
CA PHE A 3 -3.80 -7.07 -16.77
C PHE A 3 -3.80 -8.49 -16.18
N ILE A 4 -2.79 -8.81 -15.39
CA ILE A 4 -2.67 -10.08 -14.66
C ILE A 4 -3.58 -10.02 -13.42
N PRO A 5 -4.24 -11.10 -12.99
CA PRO A 5 -4.96 -11.11 -11.71
C PRO A 5 -4.06 -10.65 -10.56
N ALA A 6 -4.54 -9.72 -9.71
CA ALA A 6 -3.71 -9.01 -8.73
C ALA A 6 -3.05 -9.92 -7.68
N PHE A 7 -3.55 -11.15 -7.50
CA PHE A 7 -3.01 -12.13 -6.56
C PHE A 7 -1.91 -13.03 -7.16
N ARG A 8 -1.52 -12.86 -8.43
CA ARG A 8 -0.42 -13.62 -9.05
C ARG A 8 0.88 -12.83 -8.98
N ASP A 9 1.99 -13.53 -8.77
CA ASP A 9 3.32 -12.96 -8.50
C ASP A 9 3.78 -11.89 -9.51
N LYS A 10 3.49 -12.08 -10.80
CA LYS A 10 3.89 -11.13 -11.86
C LYS A 10 3.08 -9.83 -11.90
N ALA A 11 1.96 -9.76 -11.17
CA ALA A 11 1.10 -8.57 -11.18
C ALA A 11 1.82 -7.32 -10.67
N SER A 12 2.73 -7.46 -9.70
CA SER A 12 3.47 -6.32 -9.13
C SER A 12 4.42 -5.65 -10.13
N GLU A 13 5.01 -6.44 -11.04
CA GLU A 13 5.97 -5.97 -12.04
C GLU A 13 5.27 -5.44 -13.29
N ASP A 14 4.25 -6.16 -13.74
CA ASP A 14 3.70 -6.01 -15.09
C ASP A 14 2.39 -5.22 -15.15
N ASN A 15 1.65 -5.11 -14.04
CA ASN A 15 0.40 -4.34 -14.03
C ASN A 15 0.63 -2.84 -13.86
N GLU A 16 -0.42 -2.07 -14.14
CA GLU A 16 -0.44 -0.66 -13.76
C GLU A 16 -0.31 -0.55 -12.24
N ARG A 17 0.62 0.31 -11.81
CA ARG A 17 0.91 0.54 -10.41
C ARG A 17 1.08 2.02 -10.13
N ASN A 18 0.75 2.41 -8.91
CA ASN A 18 1.09 3.71 -8.36
C ASN A 18 1.88 3.50 -7.07
N VAL A 19 3.02 4.16 -6.96
CA VAL A 19 3.92 4.04 -5.81
C VAL A 19 3.93 5.37 -5.06
N ILE A 20 3.64 5.32 -3.77
CA ILE A 20 3.60 6.48 -2.89
C ILE A 20 4.63 6.22 -1.78
N VAL A 21 5.48 7.21 -1.53
CA VAL A 21 6.41 7.20 -0.41
C VAL A 21 5.89 8.20 0.61
N ILE A 22 5.61 7.73 1.82
CA ILE A 22 5.26 8.57 2.96
C ILE A 22 6.51 8.70 3.81
N GLU A 23 7.05 9.90 3.87
CA GLU A 23 8.17 10.26 4.74
C GLU A 23 7.65 10.62 6.13
N ASN A 24 8.34 10.14 7.16
CA ASN A 24 8.07 10.52 8.55
C ASN A 24 9.37 10.43 9.37
N ALA A 25 9.32 10.91 10.62
CA ALA A 25 10.49 10.97 11.50
C ALA A 25 11.14 9.61 11.82
N HIS A 26 10.42 8.50 11.64
CA HIS A 26 10.88 7.15 11.94
C HIS A 26 11.28 6.35 10.69
N GLY A 27 11.19 6.95 9.50
CA GLY A 27 11.59 6.37 8.23
C GLY A 27 10.45 6.22 7.22
N ASN A 28 10.84 5.88 5.99
CA ASN A 28 9.92 5.89 4.85
C ASN A 28 9.00 4.68 4.84
N ILE A 29 7.71 4.92 4.61
CA ILE A 29 6.71 3.89 4.34
C ILE A 29 6.40 3.92 2.85
N ILE A 30 6.47 2.76 2.18
CA ILE A 30 6.18 2.66 0.75
C ILE A 30 4.86 1.92 0.55
N LEU A 31 3.95 2.59 -0.15
CA LEU A 31 2.64 2.09 -0.52
C LEU A 31 2.63 1.83 -2.02
N LYS A 32 2.31 0.61 -2.46
CA LYS A 32 2.08 0.33 -3.89
C LYS A 32 0.64 -0.11 -4.12
N GLN A 33 -0.07 0.67 -4.92
CA GLN A 33 -1.37 0.32 -5.45
C GLN A 33 -1.14 -0.46 -6.74
N ILE A 34 -1.67 -1.68 -6.84
CA ILE A 34 -1.51 -2.54 -8.03
C ILE A 34 -2.89 -2.90 -8.55
N ALA A 35 -3.19 -2.45 -9.76
CA ALA A 35 -4.44 -2.79 -10.44
C ALA A 35 -4.39 -4.26 -10.91
N GLY A 36 -5.44 -5.05 -10.69
CA GLY A 36 -5.56 -6.42 -11.20
C GLY A 36 -6.19 -6.51 -12.59
N SER A 37 -6.32 -7.73 -13.12
CA SER A 37 -6.93 -7.99 -14.44
C SER A 37 -8.30 -7.34 -14.72
N LEU A 38 -9.15 -7.24 -13.70
CA LEU A 38 -10.47 -6.58 -13.75
C LEU A 38 -10.37 -5.08 -13.43
N SER A 39 -9.37 -4.69 -12.65
CA SER A 39 -9.10 -3.30 -12.28
C SER A 39 -8.25 -2.62 -13.35
N ARG A 40 -8.82 -1.64 -14.04
CA ARG A 40 -8.08 -0.92 -15.10
C ARG A 40 -7.73 0.51 -14.72
N ARG A 41 -7.93 0.89 -13.45
CA ARG A 41 -7.73 2.27 -13.03
C ARG A 41 -7.36 2.36 -11.56
N ILE A 42 -6.22 3.01 -11.31
CA ILE A 42 -5.86 3.55 -10.01
C ILE A 42 -6.24 5.03 -10.00
N VAL A 43 -6.88 5.47 -8.92
CA VAL A 43 -7.11 6.89 -8.64
C VAL A 43 -6.31 7.24 -7.40
N CYS A 44 -5.24 8.00 -7.59
CA CYS A 44 -4.50 8.64 -6.52
C CYS A 44 -4.86 10.13 -6.50
N ARG A 45 -5.21 10.67 -5.33
CA ARG A 45 -5.55 12.08 -5.16
C ARG A 45 -4.42 12.89 -4.53
N LEU A 46 -3.36 12.24 -4.07
CA LEU A 46 -2.21 12.90 -3.47
C LEU A 46 -1.34 13.56 -4.54
N ALA A 47 -0.81 14.72 -4.18
CA ALA A 47 0.30 15.36 -4.86
C ALA A 47 1.62 15.17 -4.07
N PRO A 48 2.79 15.20 -4.73
CA PRO A 48 4.07 15.26 -4.04
C PRO A 48 4.15 16.45 -3.08
N GLY A 49 4.67 16.22 -1.87
CA GLY A 49 4.79 17.24 -0.81
C GLY A 49 3.51 17.47 0.01
N GLU A 50 2.40 16.81 -0.33
CA GLU A 50 1.17 16.88 0.45
C GLU A 50 1.31 16.14 1.79
N GLN A 51 0.83 16.76 2.87
CA GLN A 51 0.77 16.12 4.18
C GLN A 51 -0.45 15.21 4.26
N VAL A 52 -0.29 14.04 4.85
CA VAL A 52 -1.37 13.05 5.01
C VAL A 52 -1.53 12.64 6.47
N ASN A 53 -2.77 12.41 6.88
CA ASN A 53 -3.09 11.97 8.23
C ASN A 53 -3.37 10.46 8.28
N LYS A 54 -3.17 9.85 9.44
CA LYS A 54 -3.53 8.44 9.66
C LYS A 54 -5.04 8.26 9.42
N GLY A 55 -5.39 7.25 8.61
CA GLY A 55 -6.78 6.91 8.29
C GLY A 55 -7.39 7.76 7.17
N GLU A 56 -6.65 8.74 6.65
CA GLU A 56 -7.10 9.56 5.54
C GLU A 56 -7.23 8.76 4.25
N ARG A 57 -8.30 9.03 3.49
CA ARG A 57 -8.57 8.36 2.22
C ARG A 57 -7.92 9.13 1.09
N PHE A 58 -6.85 8.56 0.55
CA PHE A 58 -6.05 9.24 -0.47
C PHE A 58 -6.30 8.75 -1.92
N GLY A 59 -7.16 7.74 -2.10
CA GLY A 59 -7.38 7.16 -3.42
C GLY A 59 -8.31 5.95 -3.43
N LEU A 60 -8.38 5.31 -4.59
CA LEU A 60 -9.19 4.14 -4.86
C LEU A 60 -8.54 3.28 -5.96
N ILE A 61 -8.69 1.96 -5.85
CA ILE A 61 -8.40 1.03 -6.94
C ILE A 61 -9.70 0.26 -7.24
N TYR A 62 -10.15 0.27 -8.49
CA TYR A 62 -11.47 -0.27 -8.86
C TYR A 62 -11.45 -1.80 -9.00
N PHE A 63 -12.19 -2.58 -8.22
CA PHE A 63 -12.42 -4.03 -8.39
C PHE A 63 -11.19 -4.95 -8.58
N GLY A 64 -10.89 -5.80 -7.58
CA GLY A 64 -9.90 -6.87 -7.73
C GLY A 64 -8.45 -6.37 -7.75
N SER A 65 -8.11 -5.55 -6.77
CA SER A 65 -6.82 -4.87 -6.63
C SER A 65 -5.98 -5.37 -5.47
N LEU A 66 -4.66 -5.19 -5.55
CA LEU A 66 -3.72 -5.50 -4.48
C LEU A 66 -3.12 -4.19 -3.92
N MET A 67 -2.89 -4.18 -2.61
CA MET A 67 -2.08 -3.18 -1.94
C MET A 67 -0.83 -3.85 -1.38
N GLU A 68 0.34 -3.37 -1.77
CA GLU A 68 1.60 -3.74 -1.11
C GLU A 68 2.04 -2.62 -0.18
N LEU A 69 2.62 -3.00 0.95
CA LEU A 69 3.21 -2.10 1.93
C LEU A 69 4.63 -2.57 2.24
N ALA A 70 5.61 -1.70 2.07
CA ALA A 70 6.96 -1.92 2.57
C ALA A 70 7.20 -0.99 3.76
N LEU A 71 7.69 -1.57 4.85
CA LEU A 71 7.96 -0.91 6.11
C LEU A 71 9.47 -0.95 6.39
N PRO A 72 10.03 0.04 7.10
CA PRO A 72 11.40 -0.03 7.58
C PRO A 72 11.64 -1.29 8.42
N VAL A 73 12.87 -1.83 8.35
CA VAL A 73 13.28 -3.02 9.11
C VAL A 73 13.22 -2.83 10.63
N SER A 74 13.19 -1.59 11.10
CA SER A 74 13.02 -1.23 12.51
C SER A 74 11.61 -1.42 13.03
N VAL A 75 10.61 -1.62 12.16
CA VAL A 75 9.22 -1.81 12.55
C VAL A 75 9.00 -3.20 13.14
N GLU A 76 8.44 -3.26 14.34
CA GLU A 76 7.96 -4.50 14.94
C GLU A 76 6.55 -4.80 14.42
N LEU A 77 6.39 -5.88 13.66
CA LEU A 77 5.09 -6.29 13.12
C LEU A 77 4.16 -6.78 14.24
N LYS A 78 2.89 -6.37 14.17
CA LYS A 78 1.80 -6.78 15.08
C LYS A 78 0.75 -7.66 14.38
N VAL A 79 1.04 -8.08 13.15
CA VAL A 79 0.22 -9.00 12.35
C VAL A 79 0.99 -10.27 12.05
N ARG A 80 0.26 -11.30 11.63
CA ARG A 80 0.80 -12.60 11.21
C ARG A 80 0.44 -12.88 9.76
N GLU A 81 1.21 -13.75 9.13
CA GLU A 81 0.91 -14.24 7.80
C GLU A 81 -0.53 -14.77 7.69
N ARG A 82 -1.18 -14.47 6.57
CA ARG A 82 -2.59 -14.81 6.28
C ARG A 82 -3.60 -14.20 7.27
N GLY A 83 -3.18 -13.31 8.16
CA GLY A 83 -4.06 -12.53 9.01
C GLY A 83 -4.95 -11.58 8.18
N ARG A 84 -6.21 -11.42 8.61
CA ARG A 84 -7.09 -10.40 8.02
C ARG A 84 -6.76 -9.03 8.61
N VAL A 85 -6.74 -8.02 7.75
CA VAL A 85 -6.48 -6.63 8.13
C VAL A 85 -7.56 -5.74 7.53
N ARG A 86 -7.81 -4.60 8.16
CA ARG A 86 -8.74 -3.57 7.70
C ARG A 86 -8.02 -2.23 7.63
N ALA A 87 -8.10 -1.58 6.47
CA ALA A 87 -7.46 -0.30 6.21
C ALA A 87 -7.96 0.77 7.21
N GLY A 88 -7.03 1.58 7.73
CA GLY A 88 -7.34 2.61 8.73
C GLY A 88 -7.56 2.11 10.16
N GLU A 89 -7.67 0.80 10.38
CA GLU A 89 -8.04 0.22 11.68
C GLU A 89 -7.00 -0.76 12.23
N THR A 90 -6.61 -1.76 11.43
CA THR A 90 -5.66 -2.78 11.91
C THR A 90 -4.25 -2.21 11.99
N VAL A 91 -3.64 -2.32 13.18
CA VAL A 91 -2.24 -1.97 13.39
C VAL A 91 -1.36 -3.06 12.78
N LEU A 92 -0.59 -2.70 11.75
CA LEU A 92 0.31 -3.63 11.06
C LEU A 92 1.65 -3.80 11.79
N GLY A 93 2.12 -2.72 12.42
CA GLY A 93 3.34 -2.71 13.19
C GLY A 93 3.51 -1.40 13.93
N VAL A 94 4.54 -1.34 14.76
CA VAL A 94 4.94 -0.15 15.52
C VAL A 94 6.42 0.14 15.26
N PHE A 95 6.78 1.40 15.10
CA PHE A 95 8.18 1.80 15.15
C PHE A 95 8.69 1.53 16.56
N LYS A 96 9.87 0.91 16.68
CA LYS A 96 10.53 0.82 17.97
C LYS A 96 10.93 2.24 18.39
N SER A 97 10.47 2.67 19.55
CA SER A 97 11.06 3.81 20.24
C SER A 97 12.46 3.38 20.67
N GLU A 98 13.47 4.19 20.36
CA GLU A 98 14.75 4.11 21.07
C GLU A 98 14.58 4.50 22.54
#